data_AF-A0A388LQR4-F1
#
_entry.id   AF-A0A388LQR4-F1
#
_cell.length_a   1.000
_cell.length_b   1.000
_cell.length_c   1.000
_cell.angle_alpha   90.00
_cell.angle_beta   90.00
_cell.angle_gamma   90.00
#
_symmetry.space_group_name_H-M   'P 1'
#
loop_
_entity.id
_entity.type
_entity.pdbx_description
1 polymer ?
#
loop_
_entity_poly.entity_id
_entity_poly.type
_entity_poly.pdbx_seq_one_letter_code
_entity_poly.pdbx_strand_id
1 'polypeptide(L)'
;MTERDLWARWREHFCQAKKGGCKRRRRLYNWLSKVGAHKYVATPIFTSNSKSELAAVERTLIKRWSPSLNSTSGKNKKGEKKKRKRFGKKERSKNRRGGMRSAEGSDRKSGGKIVAIGEARVNGKTVKIVEFLRAGIKNKEKGDMVVVSDGGDTWSDGWRVVRRLFGETKVKIGRGTRPLKKCKRLFDKKGELTLKRITEASPTTLRLRNHMIAMFKNKCRQTDLLKKNLKELLKYYSAIKTFTTKRSKSRARSMLSRAIKEVSGMSVCKSVIAKIEFDDIIRKSEVTRLVRKKTEGLQLAKPMREMVKRRAWMVGTRCPNVGDLILNHRRFSSLRASSCTCAGLPYPKRDGHVHFRIGELDRVLAIVKNAKNVPRNEGERREARLKSEFENAFQTWEIELGKPCGEVIVNMSEVDKCFDGRKSEEQVGNLGEVMMVKLRLQGLVLAPLDRNPSETLVLCPCLYARGMDETFFQIDGYRFRERSEEELATAHAKFVRKNLGVHGKWDAGERIGSAYMLYPSIRTRRGSGQYVQHMANPR
;
A
#
# COMPACT_ATOMS: atom_id res chain seq x y z
N MET A 1 21.47 24.33 35.44
CA MET A 1 20.27 24.80 36.15
C MET A 1 20.29 24.25 37.56
N THR A 2 19.90 25.02 38.56
CA THR A 2 19.95 24.65 39.98
C THR A 2 18.55 24.63 40.56
N GLU A 3 18.32 23.84 41.62
CA GLU A 3 17.11 23.93 42.46
C GLU A 3 16.97 25.30 43.15
N ARG A 4 18.05 26.08 43.13
CA ARG A 4 18.11 27.44 43.68
C ARG A 4 17.41 28.42 42.77
N ASP A 5 16.80 29.42 43.38
CA ASP A 5 16.23 30.58 42.72
C ASP A 5 17.23 31.20 41.71
N LEU A 6 16.69 31.71 40.61
CA LEU A 6 17.44 32.30 39.51
C LEU A 6 18.39 33.39 40.03
N TRP A 7 17.91 34.21 40.96
CA TRP A 7 18.68 35.30 41.57
C TRP A 7 19.84 34.78 42.41
N ALA A 8 19.62 33.75 43.23
CA ALA A 8 20.68 33.12 44.00
C ALA A 8 21.76 32.57 43.08
N ARG A 9 21.36 31.88 41.99
CA ARG A 9 22.32 31.31 41.04
C ARG A 9 23.06 32.37 40.22
N TRP A 10 22.38 33.44 39.83
CA TRP A 10 23.00 34.56 39.13
C TRP A 10 24.00 35.29 40.03
N ARG A 11 23.64 35.53 41.30
CA ARG A 11 24.51 36.11 42.32
C ARG A 11 25.75 35.25 42.54
N GLU A 12 25.63 33.92 42.57
CA GLU A 12 26.79 33.01 42.62
C GLU A 12 27.73 33.19 41.41
N HIS A 13 27.18 33.28 40.20
CA HIS A 13 27.98 33.50 39.00
C HIS A 13 28.69 34.87 39.05
N PHE A 14 28.01 35.90 39.56
CA PHE A 14 28.55 37.24 39.77
C PHE A 14 29.68 37.25 40.81
N CYS A 15 29.44 36.66 41.99
CA CYS A 15 30.44 36.55 43.05
C CYS A 15 31.66 35.72 42.61
N GLN A 16 31.46 34.64 41.85
CA GLN A 16 32.55 33.84 41.31
C GLN A 16 33.36 34.59 40.24
N ALA A 17 32.74 35.49 39.47
CA ALA A 17 33.46 36.34 38.52
C ALA A 17 34.32 37.40 39.22
N LYS A 18 33.84 37.99 40.34
CA LYS A 18 34.59 38.99 41.13
C LYS A 18 35.79 38.42 41.89
N LYS A 19 35.67 37.22 42.45
CA LYS A 19 36.67 36.66 43.36
C LYS A 19 38.02 36.31 42.71
N GLY A 20 38.19 36.43 41.39
CA GLY A 20 39.48 36.26 40.68
C GLY A 20 40.21 34.91 40.85
N GLY A 21 39.71 34.01 41.70
CA GLY A 21 40.48 32.89 42.23
C GLY A 21 40.69 31.77 41.23
N CYS A 22 41.95 31.57 40.82
CA CYS A 22 42.65 30.37 40.29
C CYS A 22 41.92 29.31 39.44
N LYS A 23 40.69 29.54 38.94
CA LYS A 23 39.96 28.57 38.12
C LYS A 23 40.10 28.91 36.64
N ARG A 24 41.35 28.82 36.14
CA ARG A 24 41.82 28.98 34.74
C ARG A 24 41.06 28.20 33.65
N ARG A 25 39.94 27.54 33.94
CA ARG A 25 39.24 26.62 33.01
C ARG A 25 37.75 26.91 32.76
N ARG A 26 37.17 28.00 33.25
CA ARG A 26 35.73 28.30 33.03
C ARG A 26 35.53 29.54 32.16
N ARG A 27 35.32 29.31 30.86
CA ARG A 27 35.09 30.36 29.83
C ARG A 27 34.08 31.42 30.23
N LEU A 28 32.98 31.01 30.88
CA LEU A 28 31.94 31.92 31.35
C LEU A 28 32.48 33.00 32.30
N TYR A 29 33.27 32.64 33.31
CA TYR A 29 33.74 33.61 34.30
C TYR A 29 34.77 34.57 33.75
N ASN A 30 35.68 34.08 32.91
CA ASN A 30 36.60 34.95 32.19
C ASN A 30 35.84 35.95 31.31
N TRP A 31 34.77 35.50 30.65
CA TRP A 31 33.94 36.34 29.80
C TRP A 31 33.14 37.37 30.60
N LEU A 32 32.51 36.96 31.71
CA LEU A 32 31.78 37.86 32.60
C LEU A 32 32.69 38.90 33.25
N SER A 33 33.91 38.52 33.63
CA SER A 33 34.92 39.45 34.16
C SER A 33 35.36 40.46 33.10
N LYS A 34 35.60 40.02 31.86
CA LYS A 34 36.03 40.90 30.75
C LYS A 34 34.94 41.85 30.26
N VAL A 35 33.71 41.38 30.10
CA VAL A 35 32.61 42.17 29.50
C VAL A 35 31.84 42.97 30.56
N GLY A 36 31.86 42.50 31.81
CA GLY A 36 31.03 43.02 32.89
C GLY A 36 29.71 42.26 33.00
N ALA A 37 29.43 41.70 34.18
CA ALA A 37 28.23 40.90 34.40
C ALA A 37 26.92 41.72 34.34
N HIS A 38 26.97 43.04 34.56
CA HIS A 38 25.83 43.95 34.41
C HIS A 38 25.30 44.04 32.98
N LYS A 39 26.10 43.65 31.97
CA LYS A 39 25.68 43.62 30.56
C LYS A 39 24.85 42.38 30.20
N TYR A 40 24.54 41.53 31.17
CA TYR A 40 23.78 40.31 30.97
C TYR A 40 22.50 40.34 31.79
N VAL A 41 21.43 39.87 31.17
CA VAL A 41 20.14 39.65 31.82
C VAL A 41 19.95 38.15 32.02
N ALA A 42 19.61 37.76 33.24
CA ALA A 42 19.18 36.41 33.54
C ALA A 42 17.67 36.31 33.32
N THR A 43 17.24 35.60 32.27
CA THR A 43 15.83 35.42 31.95
C THR A 43 15.40 33.97 32.25
N PRO A 44 14.33 33.73 33.01
CA PRO A 44 13.79 32.39 33.20
C PRO A 44 13.18 31.90 31.89
N ILE A 45 13.72 30.81 31.34
CA ILE A 45 13.28 30.24 30.06
C ILE A 45 12.27 29.10 30.29
N PHE A 46 12.38 28.43 31.44
CA PHE A 46 11.54 27.30 31.83
C PHE A 46 11.58 27.12 33.35
N THR A 47 10.43 26.84 33.93
CA THR A 47 10.24 26.59 35.37
C THR A 47 9.60 25.23 35.59
N SER A 48 10.15 24.42 36.50
CA SER A 48 9.57 23.15 36.93
C SER A 48 10.12 22.79 38.30
N ASN A 49 9.28 22.16 39.12
CA ASN A 49 9.67 21.65 40.44
C ASN A 49 10.49 20.34 40.32
N SER A 50 10.49 19.70 39.15
CA SER A 50 11.24 18.46 38.92
C SER A 50 12.66 18.76 38.44
N LYS A 51 13.66 18.50 39.30
CA LYS A 51 15.09 18.54 38.95
C LYS A 51 15.40 17.78 37.65
N SER A 52 14.75 16.64 37.47
CA SER A 52 14.97 15.77 36.32
C SER A 52 14.47 16.39 35.01
N GLU A 53 13.41 17.21 35.06
CA GLU A 53 12.90 17.97 33.91
C GLU A 53 13.77 19.17 33.59
N LEU A 54 14.19 19.93 34.60
CA LEU A 54 15.14 21.03 34.44
C LEU A 54 16.42 20.55 33.75
N ALA A 55 16.95 19.38 34.15
CA ALA A 55 18.10 18.76 33.50
C ALA A 55 17.83 18.29 32.06
N ALA A 56 16.60 17.89 31.72
CA ALA A 56 16.22 17.52 30.36
C ALA A 56 16.10 18.77 29.46
N VAL A 57 15.47 19.83 29.96
CA VAL A 57 15.35 21.13 29.30
C VAL A 57 16.73 21.74 29.07
N GLU A 58 17.57 21.81 30.11
CA GLU A 58 18.93 22.35 30.01
C GLU A 58 19.74 21.64 28.92
N ARG A 59 19.79 20.30 28.94
CA ARG A 59 20.49 19.53 27.89
C ARG A 59 19.96 19.82 26.49
N THR A 60 18.66 20.04 26.37
CA THR A 60 18.00 20.33 25.09
C THR A 60 18.37 21.73 24.58
N LEU A 61 18.29 22.74 25.45
CA LEU A 61 18.64 24.13 25.13
C LEU A 61 20.13 24.27 24.80
N ILE A 62 21.02 23.65 25.59
CA ILE A 62 22.46 23.65 25.33
C ILE A 62 22.76 23.04 23.97
N LYS A 63 22.14 21.90 23.63
CA LYS A 63 22.35 21.25 22.33
C LYS A 63 21.81 22.10 21.18
N ARG A 64 20.71 22.81 21.38
CA ARG A 64 20.03 23.60 20.35
C ARG A 64 20.76 24.91 20.07
N TRP A 65 21.10 25.65 21.12
CA TRP A 65 21.74 26.96 21.00
C TRP A 65 23.25 26.88 20.92
N SER A 66 23.86 25.78 21.41
CA SER A 66 25.30 25.58 21.46
C SER A 66 26.07 26.84 21.93
N PRO A 67 25.68 27.44 23.07
CA PRO A 67 26.26 28.72 23.51
C PRO A 67 27.76 28.56 23.73
N SER A 68 28.54 29.51 23.20
CA SER A 68 30.01 29.50 23.20
C SER A 68 30.63 29.46 24.61
N LEU A 69 29.89 29.96 25.59
CA LEU A 69 30.29 30.07 26.99
C LEU A 69 30.03 28.79 27.80
N ASN A 70 29.18 27.88 27.29
CA ASN A 70 28.99 26.60 27.95
C ASN A 70 30.20 25.71 27.67
N SER A 71 30.96 25.43 28.72
CA SER A 71 32.00 24.43 28.69
C SER A 71 31.34 23.07 28.46
N THR A 72 31.36 22.58 27.22
CA THR A 72 31.14 21.16 26.96
C THR A 72 32.26 20.44 27.68
N SER A 73 31.94 19.85 28.84
CA SER A 73 32.88 19.06 29.65
C SER A 73 33.66 18.17 28.71
N GLY A 74 34.97 18.40 28.69
CA GLY A 74 35.88 17.90 27.68
C GLY A 74 35.69 16.41 27.47
N LYS A 75 35.06 16.04 26.35
CA LYS A 75 35.69 15.00 25.54
C LYS A 75 36.96 15.66 25.01
N ASN A 76 38.05 15.48 25.74
CA ASN A 76 39.41 15.56 25.22
C ASN A 76 39.49 14.64 24.00
N LYS A 77 38.95 15.05 22.86
CA LYS A 77 39.36 14.56 21.55
C LYS A 77 40.61 15.35 21.17
N LYS A 78 41.67 15.19 21.97
CA LYS A 78 43.01 15.27 21.39
C LYS A 78 43.07 14.09 20.40
N GLY A 79 43.37 14.38 19.13
CA GLY A 79 43.64 13.34 18.15
C GLY A 79 42.43 12.67 17.48
N GLU A 80 41.55 13.45 16.86
CA GLU A 80 40.99 13.05 15.55
C GLU A 80 40.34 14.29 14.96
N LYS A 81 41.11 15.05 14.16
CA LYS A 81 40.54 15.91 13.14
C LYS A 81 39.64 14.99 12.32
N LYS A 82 38.33 14.96 12.62
CA LYS A 82 37.34 14.36 11.73
C LYS A 82 37.53 15.11 10.43
N LYS A 83 38.29 14.53 9.48
CA LYS A 83 38.41 15.01 8.11
C LYS A 83 36.98 15.34 7.72
N ARG A 84 36.68 16.64 7.58
CA ARG A 84 35.36 17.08 7.14
C ARG A 84 35.12 16.29 5.87
N LYS A 85 34.26 15.28 5.94
CA LYS A 85 33.99 14.40 4.80
C LYS A 85 33.57 15.34 3.69
N ARG A 86 34.43 15.51 2.69
CA ARG A 86 34.20 16.41 1.56
C ARG A 86 32.81 16.07 1.05
N PHE A 87 31.88 17.02 1.14
CA PHE A 87 30.52 16.81 0.65
C PHE A 87 30.62 16.25 -0.78
N GLY A 88 29.80 15.24 -1.06
CA GLY A 88 29.94 14.46 -2.31
C GLY A 88 29.86 15.38 -3.53
N LYS A 89 30.44 14.96 -4.67
CA LYS A 89 30.43 15.76 -5.93
C LYS A 89 29.01 16.25 -6.28
N LYS A 90 27.98 15.46 -5.94
CA LYS A 90 26.55 15.77 -6.11
C LYS A 90 26.00 16.84 -5.14
N GLU A 91 26.48 16.88 -3.90
CA GLU A 91 26.15 17.96 -2.94
C GLU A 91 26.85 19.26 -3.32
N ARG A 92 28.11 19.18 -3.80
CA ARG A 92 28.84 20.34 -4.31
C ARG A 92 28.22 20.91 -5.59
N SER A 93 27.73 20.05 -6.48
CA SER A 93 26.99 20.46 -7.68
C SER A 93 25.65 21.12 -7.34
N LYS A 94 24.92 20.62 -6.32
CA LYS A 94 23.68 21.25 -5.85
C LYS A 94 23.88 22.66 -5.29
N ASN A 95 24.99 22.92 -4.60
CA ASN A 95 25.31 24.26 -4.12
C ASN A 95 25.84 25.18 -5.22
N ARG A 96 26.48 24.65 -6.27
CA ARG A 96 26.98 25.46 -7.39
C ARG A 96 25.92 25.87 -8.41
N ARG A 97 24.82 25.10 -8.55
CA ARG A 97 23.80 25.34 -9.59
C ARG A 97 22.76 26.40 -9.24
N GLY A 98 23.00 27.28 -8.26
CA GLY A 98 22.18 28.48 -8.05
C GLY A 98 20.67 28.23 -7.95
N GLY A 99 20.24 27.01 -7.62
CA GLY A 99 18.84 26.69 -7.48
C GLY A 99 18.36 27.43 -6.25
N MET A 100 17.73 28.60 -6.47
CA MET A 100 16.71 29.18 -5.61
C MET A 100 15.72 28.06 -5.29
N ARG A 101 16.07 27.24 -4.31
CA ARG A 101 15.06 26.69 -3.43
C ARG A 101 14.49 27.93 -2.79
N SER A 102 13.26 28.25 -3.16
CA SER A 102 12.36 29.08 -2.37
C SER A 102 12.73 28.83 -0.92
N ALA A 103 13.24 29.86 -0.25
CA ALA A 103 13.65 29.83 1.14
C ALA A 103 12.42 29.72 2.06
N GLU A 104 11.36 29.05 1.60
CA GLU A 104 10.25 28.59 2.42
C GLU A 104 10.75 27.45 3.31
N GLY A 105 11.20 27.81 4.51
CA GLY A 105 11.28 26.87 5.63
C GLY A 105 12.65 26.70 6.29
N SER A 106 13.64 27.53 5.95
CA SER A 106 14.72 27.83 6.90
C SER A 106 14.54 29.22 7.50
N ASP A 107 13.31 29.56 7.86
CA ASP A 107 13.12 30.42 9.03
C ASP A 107 14.05 29.90 10.10
N ARG A 108 15.01 30.73 10.50
CA ARG A 108 15.72 30.57 11.75
C ARG A 108 14.65 30.67 12.82
N LYS A 109 13.92 29.57 13.06
CA LYS A 109 12.76 29.51 13.96
C LYS A 109 13.15 30.17 15.27
N SER A 110 12.68 31.39 15.40
CA SER A 110 12.82 32.28 16.54
C SER A 110 12.20 31.54 17.73
N GLY A 111 12.99 31.38 18.78
CA GLY A 111 12.53 30.86 20.07
C GLY A 111 11.81 29.52 20.02
N GLY A 112 12.51 28.43 19.64
CA GLY A 112 11.91 27.09 19.59
C GLY A 112 11.36 26.63 20.95
N LYS A 113 10.06 26.88 21.19
CA LYS A 113 9.34 26.46 22.39
C LYS A 113 9.48 24.94 22.55
N ILE A 114 9.83 24.52 23.76
CA ILE A 114 9.94 23.10 24.09
C ILE A 114 8.53 22.52 24.19
N VAL A 115 8.28 21.41 23.49
CA VAL A 115 7.02 20.68 23.57
C VAL A 115 6.94 20.03 24.95
N ALA A 116 5.98 20.48 25.74
CA ALA A 116 5.57 19.85 26.99
C ALA A 116 4.20 19.20 26.78
N ILE A 117 4.00 18.03 27.39
CA ILE A 117 2.74 17.29 27.35
C ILE A 117 2.28 16.98 28.77
N GLY A 118 0.98 17.04 29.01
CA GLY A 118 0.36 16.63 30.27
C GLY A 118 -0.86 15.76 30.00
N GLU A 119 -1.33 15.05 31.01
CA GLU A 119 -2.63 14.40 30.96
C GLU A 119 -3.72 15.43 31.24
N ALA A 120 -4.83 15.42 30.50
CA ALA A 120 -5.85 16.48 30.61
C ALA A 120 -6.46 16.63 32.02
N ARG A 121 -6.46 15.55 32.81
CA ARG A 121 -7.03 15.51 34.17
C ARG A 121 -6.01 15.82 35.27
N VAL A 122 -4.72 15.84 34.96
CA VAL A 122 -3.65 15.99 35.95
C VAL A 122 -2.95 17.33 35.72
N ASN A 123 -2.92 18.18 36.75
CA ASN A 123 -2.16 19.42 36.74
C ASN A 123 -0.66 19.11 36.82
N GLY A 124 -0.10 18.67 35.69
CA GLY A 124 1.31 18.33 35.55
C GLY A 124 1.67 18.17 34.08
N LYS A 125 2.58 19.01 33.59
CA LYS A 125 3.15 18.90 32.26
C LYS A 125 4.58 18.46 32.36
N THR A 126 4.97 17.55 31.47
CA THR A 126 6.33 17.06 31.39
C THR A 126 6.90 17.25 29.99
N VAL A 127 8.18 17.61 29.95
CA VAL A 127 8.95 17.64 28.70
C VAL A 127 9.47 16.24 28.34
N LYS A 128 9.46 15.28 29.27
CA LYS A 128 10.00 13.92 29.10
C LYS A 128 8.96 12.96 28.55
N ILE A 129 8.64 13.16 27.28
CA ILE A 129 7.58 12.47 26.55
C ILE A 129 7.75 10.93 26.57
N VAL A 130 8.99 10.42 26.56
CA VAL A 130 9.25 8.98 26.62
C VAL A 130 8.87 8.39 27.98
N GLU A 131 9.24 9.05 29.08
CA GLU A 131 8.89 8.59 30.43
C GLU A 131 7.38 8.68 30.65
N PHE A 132 6.76 9.77 30.20
CA PHE A 132 5.31 9.97 30.23
C PHE A 132 4.55 8.83 29.53
N LEU A 133 4.93 8.50 28.29
CA LEU A 133 4.28 7.42 27.54
C LEU A 133 4.51 6.04 28.16
N ARG A 134 5.66 5.81 28.81
CA ARG A 134 5.90 4.57 29.57
C ARG A 134 5.05 4.47 30.82
N ALA A 135 4.87 5.58 31.53
CA ALA A 135 3.94 5.63 32.67
C ALA A 135 2.52 5.31 32.21
N GLY A 136 2.07 5.89 31.09
CA GLY A 136 0.77 5.57 30.49
C GLY A 136 0.59 4.09 30.12
N ILE A 137 1.66 3.37 29.74
CA ILE A 137 1.60 1.92 29.51
C ILE A 137 1.47 1.15 30.84
N LYS A 138 2.21 1.57 31.87
CA LYS A 138 2.20 0.91 33.19
C LYS A 138 0.85 1.06 33.90
N ASN A 139 0.21 2.20 33.75
CA ASN A 139 -1.04 2.52 34.43
C ASN A 139 -2.25 1.72 33.92
N LYS A 140 -2.07 0.85 32.91
CA LYS A 140 -2.89 -0.32 32.50
C LYS A 140 -4.42 -0.18 32.35
N GLU A 141 -5.04 0.94 32.70
CA GLU A 141 -6.42 1.18 32.33
C GLU A 141 -6.47 1.13 30.81
N LYS A 142 -7.26 0.19 30.28
CA LYS A 142 -7.39 -0.07 28.84
C LYS A 142 -8.03 1.11 28.07
N GLY A 143 -8.17 2.26 28.73
CA GLY A 143 -8.76 3.48 28.23
C GLY A 143 -7.87 4.23 27.25
N ASP A 144 -8.53 5.14 26.54
CA ASP A 144 -7.88 6.14 25.71
C ASP A 144 -7.27 7.23 26.61
N MET A 145 -5.99 7.57 26.42
CA MET A 145 -5.31 8.60 27.21
C MET A 145 -5.48 9.96 26.53
N VAL A 146 -6.08 10.94 27.22
CA VAL A 146 -6.20 12.32 26.70
C VAL A 146 -4.99 13.14 27.13
N VAL A 147 -4.21 13.57 26.14
CA VAL A 147 -2.95 14.29 26.33
C VAL A 147 -3.10 15.71 25.82
N VAL A 148 -2.75 16.70 26.65
CA VAL A 148 -2.71 18.11 26.28
C VAL A 148 -1.27 18.47 25.89
N SER A 149 -1.08 19.00 24.68
CA SER A 149 0.21 19.53 24.22
C SER A 149 0.22 21.06 24.34
N ASP A 150 1.31 21.62 24.84
CA ASP A 150 1.54 23.06 24.88
C ASP A 150 2.00 23.66 23.54
N GLY A 151 2.22 22.79 22.55
CA GLY A 151 2.83 23.17 21.28
C GLY A 151 4.33 23.48 21.43
N GLY A 152 4.97 23.71 20.30
CA GLY A 152 6.40 23.96 20.20
C GLY A 152 7.04 23.15 19.08
N ASP A 153 8.33 23.36 18.84
CA ASP A 153 9.04 22.67 17.76
C ASP A 153 10.23 21.84 18.27
N THR A 154 10.56 22.00 19.55
CA THR A 154 11.75 21.45 20.18
C THR A 154 11.35 20.35 21.16
N TRP A 155 11.81 19.12 20.88
CA TRP A 155 11.44 17.93 21.65
C TRP A 155 12.62 17.53 22.52
N SER A 156 12.43 17.46 23.85
CA SER A 156 13.55 17.19 24.78
C SER A 156 14.19 15.82 24.56
N ASP A 157 13.37 14.76 24.47
CA ASP A 157 13.80 13.39 24.13
C ASP A 157 14.18 13.25 22.65
N GLY A 158 13.88 14.26 21.85
CA GLY A 158 14.01 14.27 20.41
C GLY A 158 12.90 13.46 19.71
N TRP A 159 12.19 14.11 18.79
CA TRP A 159 11.12 13.46 18.01
C TRP A 159 11.55 12.14 17.34
N ARG A 160 12.82 12.04 16.92
CA ARG A 160 13.33 10.80 16.32
C ARG A 160 13.27 9.61 17.27
N VAL A 161 13.48 9.83 18.57
CA VAL A 161 13.43 8.80 19.61
C VAL A 161 11.99 8.43 19.91
N VAL A 162 11.12 9.42 20.16
CA VAL A 162 9.67 9.23 20.38
C VAL A 162 9.05 8.48 19.20
N ARG A 163 9.32 8.93 17.98
CA ARG A 163 8.85 8.27 16.74
C ARG A 163 9.37 6.84 16.59
N ARG A 164 10.56 6.53 17.09
CA ARG A 164 11.15 5.19 17.01
C ARG A 164 10.53 4.25 18.04
N LEU A 165 10.28 4.74 19.25
CA LEU A 165 9.74 3.95 20.35
C LEU A 165 8.22 3.82 20.26
N PHE A 166 7.51 4.92 20.10
CA PHE A 166 6.04 4.96 20.19
C PHE A 166 5.36 5.25 18.85
N GLY A 167 6.09 5.11 17.74
CA GLY A 167 5.60 5.52 16.42
C GLY A 167 4.34 4.80 15.94
N GLU A 168 4.02 3.63 16.49
CA GLU A 168 2.83 2.83 16.16
C GLU A 168 1.62 3.12 17.07
N THR A 169 1.81 3.83 18.19
CA THR A 169 0.71 4.34 19.03
C THR A 169 -0.30 5.09 18.17
N LYS A 170 -1.59 4.84 18.36
CA LYS A 170 -2.65 5.47 17.56
C LYS A 170 -3.05 6.79 18.22
N VAL A 171 -3.25 7.82 17.41
CA VAL A 171 -3.74 9.14 17.82
C VAL A 171 -5.10 9.33 17.15
N LYS A 172 -6.15 9.59 17.94
CA LYS A 172 -7.48 9.93 17.43
C LYS A 172 -7.43 11.35 16.84
N ILE A 173 -7.90 11.51 15.61
CA ILE A 173 -7.97 12.79 14.91
C ILE A 173 -9.33 12.82 14.22
N GLY A 174 -10.25 13.63 14.76
CA GLY A 174 -11.66 13.62 14.35
C GLY A 174 -12.28 12.23 14.52
N ARG A 175 -12.94 11.73 13.46
CA ARG A 175 -13.53 10.38 13.41
C ARG A 175 -12.51 9.26 13.17
N GLY A 176 -11.27 9.59 12.79
CA GLY A 176 -10.25 8.63 12.40
C GLY A 176 -9.15 8.42 13.44
N THR A 177 -8.25 7.47 13.16
CA THR A 177 -6.99 7.31 13.92
C THR A 177 -5.78 7.33 12.98
N ARG A 178 -4.67 7.93 13.44
CA ARG A 178 -3.39 7.93 12.71
C ARG A 178 -2.24 7.50 13.64
N PRO A 179 -1.19 6.84 13.12
CA PRO A 179 -0.05 6.47 13.94
C PRO A 179 0.75 7.72 14.38
N LEU A 180 1.25 7.72 15.62
CA LEU A 180 1.97 8.84 16.25
C LEU A 180 3.11 9.35 15.37
N LYS A 181 3.83 8.46 14.67
CA LYS A 181 4.92 8.84 13.75
C LYS A 181 4.53 9.83 12.65
N LYS A 182 3.23 9.94 12.32
CA LYS A 182 2.68 10.88 11.34
C LYS A 182 2.09 12.15 11.97
N CYS A 183 2.02 12.23 13.30
CA CYS A 183 1.28 13.25 14.03
C CYS A 183 2.18 14.35 14.63
N LYS A 184 3.47 14.45 14.24
CA LYS A 184 4.41 15.45 14.80
C LYS A 184 3.81 16.86 14.79
N ARG A 185 3.25 17.28 13.65
CA ARG A 185 2.67 18.62 13.48
C ARG A 185 1.48 18.90 14.40
N LEU A 186 0.79 17.87 14.88
CA LEU A 186 -0.33 18.03 15.80
C LEU A 186 0.17 18.31 17.22
N PHE A 187 1.22 17.61 17.65
CA PHE A 187 1.89 17.90 18.93
C PHE A 187 2.67 19.20 18.90
N ASP A 188 3.21 19.57 17.73
CA ASP A 188 3.90 20.85 17.58
C ASP A 188 2.90 22.04 17.70
N LYS A 189 1.59 21.80 17.50
CA LYS A 189 0.52 22.76 17.79
C LYS A 189 0.01 22.57 19.22
N LYS A 190 -0.39 23.65 19.87
CA LYS A 190 -1.08 23.58 21.17
C LYS A 190 -2.46 22.94 20.96
N GLY A 191 -2.86 22.00 21.81
CA GLY A 191 -4.17 21.35 21.74
C GLY A 191 -4.23 19.98 22.41
N GLU A 192 -5.42 19.41 22.43
CA GLU A 192 -5.70 18.11 23.03
C GLU A 192 -5.65 16.98 22.01
N LEU A 193 -5.10 15.85 22.42
CA LEU A 193 -4.88 14.67 21.57
C LEU A 193 -5.21 13.40 22.35
N THR A 194 -6.09 12.58 21.80
CA THR A 194 -6.41 11.28 22.40
C THR A 194 -5.49 10.19 21.86
N LEU A 195 -4.70 9.56 22.73
CA LEU A 195 -3.83 8.44 22.40
C LEU A 195 -4.56 7.12 22.69
N LYS A 196 -4.73 6.31 21.65
CA LYS A 196 -5.26 4.95 21.75
C LYS A 196 -4.14 3.92 21.68
N ARG A 197 -4.20 2.91 22.55
CA ARG A 197 -3.29 1.74 22.55
C ARG A 197 -1.82 2.16 22.49
N ILE A 198 -1.34 2.83 23.54
CA ILE A 198 0.07 3.24 23.63
C ILE A 198 0.94 1.99 23.52
N THR A 199 1.73 1.92 22.45
CA THR A 199 2.52 0.72 22.12
C THR A 199 3.99 1.13 22.03
N GLU A 200 4.79 0.69 23.00
CA GLU A 200 6.25 0.82 22.93
C GLU A 200 6.84 -0.26 22.02
N ALA A 201 7.71 0.14 21.10
CA ALA A 201 8.50 -0.78 20.32
C ALA A 201 9.48 -1.51 21.25
N SER A 202 9.30 -2.83 21.37
CA SER A 202 10.16 -3.67 22.19
C SER A 202 11.66 -3.41 21.87
N PRO A 203 12.52 -3.29 22.89
CA PRO A 203 13.96 -3.19 22.71
C PRO A 203 14.51 -4.28 21.80
N THR A 204 13.95 -5.50 21.88
CA THR A 204 14.29 -6.63 21.02
C THR A 204 14.00 -6.33 19.56
N THR A 205 12.82 -5.79 19.22
CA THR A 205 12.48 -5.43 17.83
C THR A 205 13.43 -4.37 17.27
N LEU A 206 13.87 -3.41 18.09
CA LEU A 206 14.86 -2.40 17.68
C LEU A 206 16.26 -3.00 17.49
N ARG A 207 16.68 -3.92 18.36
CA ARG A 207 17.94 -4.67 18.19
C ARG A 207 17.92 -5.47 16.88
N LEU A 208 16.85 -6.22 16.62
CA LEU A 208 16.65 -6.99 15.37
C LEU A 208 16.71 -6.07 14.14
N ARG A 209 16.05 -4.91 14.18
CA ARG A 209 16.12 -3.91 13.11
C ARG A 209 17.54 -3.42 12.86
N ASN A 210 18.26 -3.04 13.91
CA ASN A 210 19.65 -2.57 13.78
C ASN A 210 20.56 -3.68 13.23
N HIS A 211 20.32 -4.92 13.63
CA HIS A 211 21.03 -6.08 13.11
C HIS A 211 20.77 -6.27 11.59
N MET A 212 19.52 -6.17 11.14
CA MET A 212 19.19 -6.16 9.70
C MET A 212 19.87 -5.01 8.93
N ILE A 213 19.99 -3.82 9.54
CA ILE A 213 20.72 -2.70 8.93
C ILE A 213 22.20 -3.03 8.75
N ALA A 214 22.81 -3.76 9.69
CA ALA A 214 24.18 -4.23 9.55
C ALA A 214 24.31 -5.26 8.41
N MET A 215 23.36 -6.20 8.27
CA MET A 215 23.30 -7.16 7.16
C MET A 215 23.12 -6.50 5.78
N PHE A 216 22.48 -5.33 5.71
CA PHE A 216 22.40 -4.57 4.46
C PHE A 216 23.75 -4.00 4.02
N LYS A 217 24.64 -3.74 4.98
CA LYS A 217 25.97 -3.19 4.72
C LYS A 217 27.00 -4.28 4.47
N ASN A 218 26.87 -5.42 5.15
CA ASN A 218 27.78 -6.55 5.02
C ASN A 218 27.01 -7.80 4.59
N LYS A 219 27.25 -8.24 3.34
CA LYS A 219 26.59 -9.42 2.76
C LYS A 219 26.98 -10.72 3.48
N CYS A 220 28.20 -10.82 3.99
CA CYS A 220 28.65 -11.99 4.74
C CYS A 220 27.80 -12.23 5.99
N ARG A 221 27.34 -11.17 6.67
CA ARG A 221 26.43 -11.30 7.82
C ARG A 221 25.02 -11.80 7.46
N GLN A 222 24.70 -11.94 6.17
CA GLN A 222 23.43 -12.55 5.76
C GLN A 222 23.46 -14.07 5.91
N THR A 223 24.64 -14.70 5.83
CA THR A 223 24.76 -16.15 6.07
C THR A 223 24.44 -16.51 7.52
N ASP A 224 24.62 -15.58 8.46
CA ASP A 224 24.19 -15.73 9.86
C ASP A 224 22.68 -15.97 9.98
N LEU A 225 21.86 -15.57 9.00
CA LEU A 225 20.42 -15.86 9.00
C LEU A 225 20.14 -17.34 8.76
N LEU A 226 20.98 -18.04 7.99
CA LEU A 226 20.80 -19.46 7.67
C LEU A 226 21.08 -20.34 8.89
N LYS A 227 21.90 -19.85 9.81
CA LYS A 227 22.16 -20.50 11.11
C LYS A 227 21.03 -20.33 12.12
N LYS A 228 19.99 -19.55 11.79
CA LYS A 228 18.88 -19.26 12.72
C LYS A 228 17.73 -20.21 12.53
N ASN A 229 17.13 -20.63 13.64
CA ASN A 229 15.89 -21.37 13.58
C ASN A 229 14.74 -20.50 13.04
N LEU A 230 13.68 -21.17 12.57
CA LEU A 230 12.51 -20.54 11.97
C LEU A 230 11.83 -19.52 12.91
N LYS A 231 11.76 -19.82 14.21
CA LYS A 231 11.13 -18.94 15.22
C LYS A 231 11.87 -17.60 15.30
N GLU A 232 13.21 -17.61 15.27
CA GLU A 232 14.01 -16.38 15.22
C GLU A 232 13.80 -15.62 13.91
N LEU A 233 13.85 -16.29 12.77
CA LEU A 233 13.64 -15.66 11.47
C LEU A 233 12.28 -14.96 11.38
N LEU A 234 11.23 -15.56 11.94
CA LEU A 234 9.89 -14.94 12.00
C LEU A 234 9.83 -13.73 12.96
N LYS A 235 10.66 -13.69 14.01
CA LYS A 235 10.85 -12.47 14.83
C LYS A 235 11.51 -11.36 14.00
N TYR A 236 12.54 -11.67 13.22
CA TYR A 236 13.14 -10.72 12.27
C TYR A 236 12.11 -10.22 11.25
N TYR A 237 11.32 -11.13 10.67
CA TYR A 237 10.29 -10.79 9.69
C TYR A 237 9.24 -9.84 10.28
N SER A 238 8.78 -10.10 11.51
CA SER A 238 7.86 -9.23 12.23
C SER A 238 8.47 -7.84 12.50
N ALA A 239 9.77 -7.78 12.80
CA ALA A 239 10.51 -6.55 13.04
C ALA A 239 10.66 -5.66 11.79
N ILE A 240 10.41 -6.17 10.58
CA ILE A 240 10.47 -5.38 9.33
C ILE A 240 9.55 -4.16 9.38
N LYS A 241 8.41 -4.26 10.08
CA LYS A 241 7.43 -3.17 10.21
C LYS A 241 8.05 -1.88 10.79
N THR A 242 9.11 -2.01 11.58
CA THR A 242 9.83 -0.90 12.21
C THR A 242 10.69 -0.06 11.25
N PHE A 243 10.96 -0.55 10.04
CA PHE A 243 11.58 0.28 9.01
C PHE A 243 10.65 1.40 8.57
N THR A 244 11.19 2.59 8.34
CA THR A 244 10.38 3.75 7.94
C THR A 244 10.20 3.83 6.42
N THR A 245 11.20 3.43 5.64
CA THR A 245 11.22 3.57 4.17
C THR A 245 10.76 2.31 3.44
N LYS A 246 9.98 2.45 2.36
CA LYS A 246 9.52 1.35 1.49
C LYS A 246 10.69 0.51 0.96
N ARG A 247 11.77 1.16 0.49
CA ARG A 247 12.99 0.50 -0.03
C ARG A 247 13.63 -0.45 0.99
N SER A 248 13.90 0.01 2.21
CA SER A 248 14.46 -0.86 3.26
C SER A 248 13.52 -1.98 3.68
N LYS A 249 12.20 -1.75 3.71
CA LYS A 249 11.22 -2.83 3.98
C LYS A 249 11.28 -3.92 2.91
N SER A 250 11.26 -3.53 1.64
CA SER A 250 11.35 -4.47 0.52
C SER A 250 12.64 -5.28 0.59
N ARG A 251 13.78 -4.61 0.79
CA ARG A 251 15.08 -5.27 0.92
C ARG A 251 15.13 -6.23 2.12
N ALA A 252 14.59 -5.83 3.28
CA ALA A 252 14.49 -6.70 4.45
C ALA A 252 13.65 -7.95 4.16
N ARG A 253 12.48 -7.76 3.52
CA ARG A 253 11.58 -8.86 3.17
C ARG A 253 12.23 -9.83 2.21
N SER A 254 12.84 -9.36 1.12
CA SER A 254 13.48 -10.24 0.14
C SER A 254 14.60 -11.06 0.78
N MET A 255 15.46 -10.42 1.58
CA MET A 255 16.56 -11.08 2.30
C MET A 255 16.04 -12.16 3.28
N LEU A 256 15.07 -11.81 4.13
CA LEU A 256 14.51 -12.74 5.11
C LEU A 256 13.65 -13.84 4.48
N SER A 257 12.92 -13.53 3.41
CA SER A 257 12.09 -14.55 2.73
C SER A 257 12.95 -15.59 2.04
N ARG A 258 14.10 -15.18 1.48
CA ARG A 258 15.10 -16.10 0.96
C ARG A 258 15.67 -16.98 2.07
N ALA A 259 16.14 -16.38 3.16
CA ALA A 259 16.68 -17.15 4.29
C ALA A 259 15.65 -18.12 4.88
N ILE A 260 14.37 -17.74 5.00
CA ILE A 260 13.34 -18.64 5.48
C ILE A 260 13.04 -19.75 4.45
N LYS A 261 13.02 -19.43 3.15
CA LYS A 261 12.86 -20.45 2.11
C LYS A 261 14.00 -21.47 2.15
N GLU A 262 15.24 -21.04 2.35
CA GLU A 262 16.41 -21.92 2.47
C GLU A 262 16.35 -22.77 3.76
N VAL A 263 15.97 -22.18 4.90
CA VAL A 263 15.96 -22.90 6.20
C VAL A 263 14.75 -23.83 6.35
N SER A 264 13.58 -23.47 5.84
CA SER A 264 12.34 -24.23 6.07
C SER A 264 11.71 -24.82 4.82
N GLY A 265 12.31 -24.61 3.64
CA GLY A 265 11.72 -24.98 2.34
C GLY A 265 10.49 -24.15 1.95
N MET A 266 10.09 -23.15 2.74
CA MET A 266 8.79 -22.47 2.60
C MET A 266 8.92 -21.00 2.27
N SER A 267 8.08 -20.52 1.35
CA SER A 267 7.96 -19.10 1.05
C SER A 267 7.00 -18.37 2.00
N VAL A 268 7.56 -17.61 2.95
CA VAL A 268 6.78 -16.75 3.86
C VAL A 268 6.01 -15.63 3.17
N CYS A 269 6.33 -15.34 1.91
CA CYS A 269 5.71 -14.28 1.14
C CYS A 269 4.36 -14.71 0.55
N LYS A 270 4.09 -16.00 0.43
CA LYS A 270 2.83 -16.51 -0.11
C LYS A 270 1.73 -16.48 0.96
N SER A 271 0.53 -16.13 0.54
CA SER A 271 -0.68 -16.08 1.37
C SER A 271 -1.69 -17.06 0.79
N VAL A 272 -2.47 -17.70 1.65
CA VAL A 272 -3.65 -18.45 1.22
C VAL A 272 -4.67 -17.44 0.71
N ILE A 273 -4.99 -17.50 -0.58
CA ILE A 273 -5.98 -16.64 -1.22
C ILE A 273 -7.11 -17.54 -1.70
N ALA A 274 -8.23 -17.53 -0.98
CA ALA A 274 -9.44 -18.19 -1.42
C ALA A 274 -10.13 -17.33 -2.48
N LYS A 275 -10.04 -17.73 -3.74
CA LYS A 275 -10.76 -17.11 -4.85
C LYS A 275 -12.15 -17.73 -4.91
N ILE A 276 -13.16 -16.94 -4.57
CA ILE A 276 -14.53 -17.41 -4.41
C ILE A 276 -15.41 -16.62 -5.35
N GLU A 277 -16.20 -17.30 -6.15
CA GLU A 277 -17.20 -16.67 -7.00
C GLU A 277 -18.15 -15.80 -6.17
N PHE A 278 -18.40 -14.58 -6.63
CA PHE A 278 -19.27 -13.67 -5.89
C PHE A 278 -20.69 -14.24 -5.84
N ASP A 279 -21.23 -14.33 -4.64
CA ASP A 279 -22.58 -14.79 -4.38
C ASP A 279 -23.14 -13.94 -3.24
N ASP A 280 -24.31 -13.37 -3.44
CA ASP A 280 -24.92 -12.42 -2.50
C ASP A 280 -25.35 -13.09 -1.20
N ILE A 281 -25.66 -14.39 -1.25
CA ILE A 281 -25.98 -15.20 -0.07
C ILE A 281 -24.75 -15.65 0.73
N ILE A 282 -23.52 -15.47 0.21
CA ILE A 282 -22.31 -15.88 0.92
C ILE A 282 -21.88 -14.83 1.95
N ARG A 283 -21.84 -15.24 3.22
CA ARG A 283 -21.28 -14.46 4.33
C ARG A 283 -19.76 -14.41 4.26
N LYS A 284 -19.25 -13.28 3.78
CA LYS A 284 -17.81 -12.98 3.72
C LYS A 284 -17.05 -13.21 5.04
N SER A 285 -17.68 -12.91 6.17
CA SER A 285 -17.09 -13.10 7.51
C SER A 285 -16.88 -14.58 7.83
N GLU A 286 -17.87 -15.42 7.52
CA GLU A 286 -17.86 -16.86 7.78
C GLU A 286 -16.86 -17.57 6.88
N VAL A 287 -16.82 -17.20 5.59
CA VAL A 287 -15.77 -17.65 4.67
C VAL A 287 -14.38 -17.31 5.22
N THR A 288 -14.15 -16.06 5.63
CA THR A 288 -12.85 -15.63 6.17
C THR A 288 -12.50 -16.38 7.46
N ARG A 289 -13.50 -16.67 8.30
CA ARG A 289 -13.34 -17.47 9.53
C ARG A 289 -12.96 -18.90 9.18
N LEU A 290 -13.61 -19.51 8.18
CA LEU A 290 -13.33 -20.86 7.72
C LEU A 290 -11.92 -20.99 7.12
N VAL A 291 -11.49 -20.07 6.23
CA VAL A 291 -10.10 -20.05 5.72
C VAL A 291 -9.10 -20.03 6.87
N ARG A 292 -9.34 -19.17 7.88
CA ARG A 292 -8.45 -19.05 9.04
C ARG A 292 -8.45 -20.30 9.91
N LYS A 293 -9.61 -20.92 10.14
CA LYS A 293 -9.75 -22.19 10.87
C LYS A 293 -9.00 -23.30 10.15
N LYS A 294 -9.15 -23.44 8.83
CA LYS A 294 -8.43 -24.44 8.04
C LYS A 294 -6.93 -24.19 8.00
N THR A 295 -6.51 -22.93 7.99
CA THR A 295 -5.09 -22.55 8.15
C THR A 295 -4.53 -23.02 9.51
N GLU A 296 -5.35 -23.12 10.56
CA GLU A 296 -4.95 -23.66 11.86
C GLU A 296 -4.77 -25.19 11.84
N GLY A 297 -5.38 -25.91 10.91
CA GLY A 297 -5.22 -27.36 10.76
C GLY A 297 -3.92 -27.78 10.05
N LEU A 298 -3.27 -26.85 9.33
CA LEU A 298 -2.08 -27.16 8.54
C LEU A 298 -0.93 -27.70 9.39
N GLN A 299 -0.18 -28.66 8.84
CA GLN A 299 1.01 -29.27 9.45
C GLN A 299 2.24 -28.34 9.40
N LEU A 300 2.06 -27.12 9.89
CA LEU A 300 3.09 -26.09 9.96
C LEU A 300 3.52 -25.85 11.41
N ALA A 301 4.78 -25.45 11.59
CA ALA A 301 5.25 -24.93 12.86
C ALA A 301 4.33 -23.78 13.34
N LYS A 302 3.93 -23.79 14.62
CA LYS A 302 2.99 -22.81 15.21
C LYS A 302 3.27 -21.35 14.82
N PRO A 303 4.51 -20.84 14.85
CA PRO A 303 4.80 -19.46 14.44
C PRO A 303 4.52 -19.16 12.95
N MET A 304 4.74 -20.15 12.08
CA MET A 304 4.44 -20.07 10.65
C MET A 304 2.93 -20.07 10.43
N ARG A 305 2.23 -20.97 11.09
CA ARG A 305 0.77 -21.08 11.05
C ARG A 305 0.08 -19.77 11.40
N GLU A 306 0.50 -19.13 12.49
CA GLU A 306 0.01 -17.81 12.92
C GLU A 306 0.33 -16.69 11.92
N MET A 307 1.42 -16.82 11.16
CA MET A 307 1.74 -15.85 10.12
C MET A 307 0.88 -16.07 8.87
N VAL A 308 0.68 -17.32 8.44
CA VAL A 308 -0.20 -17.66 7.31
C VAL A 308 -1.63 -17.24 7.64
N LYS A 309 -2.14 -17.57 8.83
CA LYS A 309 -3.49 -17.19 9.32
C LYS A 309 -3.74 -15.69 9.26
N ARG A 310 -2.75 -14.86 9.66
CA ARG A 310 -2.85 -13.39 9.59
C ARG A 310 -2.85 -12.83 8.17
N ARG A 311 -2.41 -13.64 7.20
CA ARG A 311 -2.31 -13.27 5.78
C ARG A 311 -3.30 -14.03 4.91
N ALA A 312 -4.05 -14.97 5.47
CA ALA A 312 -5.09 -15.67 4.77
C ALA A 312 -6.28 -14.73 4.60
N TRP A 313 -6.76 -14.61 3.37
CA TRP A 313 -7.92 -13.80 3.04
C TRP A 313 -8.64 -14.39 1.84
N MET A 314 -9.89 -13.98 1.66
CA MET A 314 -10.65 -14.29 0.46
C MET A 314 -10.61 -13.13 -0.54
N VAL A 315 -10.75 -13.46 -1.81
CA VAL A 315 -10.95 -12.52 -2.92
C VAL A 315 -12.19 -12.99 -3.68
N GLY A 316 -13.15 -12.09 -3.85
CA GLY A 316 -14.29 -12.35 -4.73
C GLY A 316 -13.82 -12.34 -6.18
N THR A 317 -14.09 -13.40 -6.93
CA THR A 317 -13.98 -13.39 -8.39
C THR A 317 -15.25 -12.81 -8.98
N ARG A 318 -15.09 -12.11 -10.10
CA ARG A 318 -16.22 -11.57 -10.84
C ARG A 318 -16.93 -12.75 -11.51
N CYS A 319 -18.23 -12.85 -11.29
CA CYS A 319 -19.08 -13.79 -12.02
C CYS A 319 -19.20 -13.33 -13.48
N PRO A 320 -19.30 -14.26 -14.44
CA PRO A 320 -19.55 -13.91 -15.83
C PRO A 320 -20.91 -13.21 -15.92
N ASN A 321 -20.97 -12.05 -16.56
CA ASN A 321 -22.24 -11.39 -16.84
C ASN A 321 -22.91 -12.02 -18.08
N VAL A 322 -24.16 -11.68 -18.34
CA VAL A 322 -24.91 -12.15 -19.51
C VAL A 322 -24.11 -11.94 -20.80
N GLY A 323 -23.47 -10.79 -20.95
CA GLY A 323 -22.63 -10.49 -22.11
C GLY A 323 -21.43 -11.42 -22.26
N ASP A 324 -20.72 -11.69 -21.16
CA ASP A 324 -19.59 -12.61 -21.09
C ASP A 324 -20.02 -14.04 -21.51
N LEU A 325 -21.29 -14.40 -21.30
CA LEU A 325 -21.85 -15.71 -21.62
C LEU A 325 -22.38 -15.83 -23.05
N ILE A 326 -23.09 -14.81 -23.56
CA ILE A 326 -23.83 -14.91 -24.82
C ILE A 326 -23.15 -14.24 -26.02
N LEU A 327 -22.31 -13.21 -25.79
CA LEU A 327 -21.71 -12.46 -26.89
C LEU A 327 -20.70 -13.34 -27.65
N ASN A 328 -20.85 -13.39 -28.96
CA ASN A 328 -20.02 -14.22 -29.84
C ASN A 328 -19.45 -13.43 -31.03
N HIS A 329 -19.72 -12.12 -31.14
CA HIS A 329 -19.27 -11.26 -32.24
C HIS A 329 -17.77 -11.34 -32.53
N ARG A 330 -16.91 -11.51 -31.52
CA ARG A 330 -15.46 -11.67 -31.71
C ARG A 330 -15.11 -12.92 -32.52
N ARG A 331 -15.86 -14.01 -32.35
CA ARG A 331 -15.69 -15.23 -33.14
C ARG A 331 -16.09 -15.00 -34.59
N PHE A 332 -17.17 -14.25 -34.82
CA PHE A 332 -17.66 -13.95 -36.16
C PHE A 332 -16.83 -12.91 -36.91
N SER A 333 -16.22 -11.94 -36.22
CA SER A 333 -15.31 -10.98 -36.86
C SER A 333 -14.10 -11.64 -37.51
N SER A 334 -13.67 -12.80 -37.00
CA SER A 334 -12.55 -13.54 -37.57
C SER A 334 -12.90 -14.32 -38.84
N LEU A 335 -14.18 -14.60 -39.10
CA LEU A 335 -14.60 -15.53 -40.16
C LEU A 335 -14.75 -14.91 -41.56
N ARG A 336 -14.68 -13.57 -41.69
CA ARG A 336 -14.73 -12.74 -42.94
C ARG A 336 -15.89 -12.95 -43.91
N ALA A 337 -16.32 -14.16 -44.18
CA ALA A 337 -17.48 -14.48 -45.00
C ALA A 337 -18.31 -15.54 -44.27
N SER A 338 -19.53 -15.18 -43.93
CA SER A 338 -20.51 -16.16 -43.47
C SER A 338 -21.69 -16.12 -44.43
N SER A 339 -22.03 -17.27 -44.98
CA SER A 339 -23.27 -17.44 -45.72
C SER A 339 -24.45 -17.04 -44.83
N CYS A 340 -25.50 -16.53 -45.46
CA CYS A 340 -26.69 -16.14 -44.73
C CYS A 340 -27.34 -17.39 -44.11
N THR A 341 -27.25 -17.54 -42.79
CA THR A 341 -27.89 -18.62 -42.03
C THR A 341 -29.27 -18.24 -41.49
N CYS A 342 -29.76 -17.02 -41.79
CA CYS A 342 -30.97 -16.49 -41.20
C CYS A 342 -32.23 -16.63 -42.07
N ALA A 343 -32.11 -17.24 -43.25
CA ALA A 343 -33.26 -17.61 -44.06
C ALA A 343 -34.15 -18.59 -43.29
N GLY A 344 -35.47 -18.40 -43.32
CA GLY A 344 -36.43 -19.26 -42.59
C GLY A 344 -36.51 -19.05 -41.08
N LEU A 345 -35.59 -18.31 -40.44
CA LEU A 345 -35.70 -18.05 -39.00
C LEU A 345 -36.86 -17.08 -38.68
N PRO A 346 -37.63 -17.32 -37.59
CA PRO A 346 -38.82 -16.55 -37.23
C PRO A 346 -38.52 -15.26 -36.45
N TYR A 347 -37.35 -14.66 -36.66
CA TYR A 347 -36.92 -13.45 -35.94
C TYR A 347 -37.16 -12.19 -36.77
N PRO A 348 -37.30 -11.00 -36.14
CA PRO A 348 -37.46 -9.75 -36.87
C PRO A 348 -36.32 -9.52 -37.87
N LYS A 349 -36.69 -9.08 -39.08
CA LYS A 349 -35.76 -8.88 -40.20
C LYS A 349 -35.80 -7.43 -40.68
N ARG A 350 -34.65 -6.95 -41.13
CA ARG A 350 -34.48 -5.70 -41.87
C ARG A 350 -33.72 -6.04 -43.15
N ASP A 351 -34.25 -5.62 -44.30
CA ASP A 351 -33.69 -5.91 -45.63
C ASP A 351 -33.47 -7.41 -45.87
N GLY A 352 -34.43 -8.25 -45.44
CA GLY A 352 -34.38 -9.70 -45.59
C GLY A 352 -33.46 -10.44 -44.59
N HIS A 353 -32.71 -9.72 -43.75
CA HIS A 353 -31.77 -10.30 -42.79
C HIS A 353 -32.20 -10.07 -41.34
N VAL A 354 -31.92 -11.03 -40.47
CA VAL A 354 -32.18 -10.89 -39.03
C VAL A 354 -31.40 -9.71 -38.45
N HIS A 355 -32.10 -8.77 -37.82
CA HIS A 355 -31.54 -7.59 -37.19
C HIS A 355 -32.52 -7.01 -36.17
N PHE A 356 -32.23 -7.19 -34.88
CA PHE A 356 -33.07 -6.70 -33.79
C PHE A 356 -32.29 -6.60 -32.48
N ARG A 357 -32.79 -5.83 -31.52
CA ARG A 357 -32.23 -5.80 -30.15
C ARG A 357 -32.77 -6.96 -29.34
N ILE A 358 -31.95 -7.61 -28.53
CA ILE A 358 -32.41 -8.76 -27.72
C ILE A 358 -33.61 -8.43 -26.82
N GLY A 359 -33.77 -7.16 -26.44
CA GLY A 359 -34.90 -6.67 -25.64
C GLY A 359 -36.23 -6.59 -26.38
N GLU A 360 -36.21 -6.56 -27.72
CA GLU A 360 -37.38 -6.57 -28.63
C GLU A 360 -37.92 -7.99 -28.82
N LEU A 361 -37.17 -9.02 -28.40
CA LEU A 361 -37.57 -10.40 -28.58
C LEU A 361 -38.58 -10.80 -27.49
N ASP A 362 -39.75 -11.26 -27.94
CA ASP A 362 -40.81 -11.71 -27.04
C ASP A 362 -40.35 -12.89 -26.17
N ARG A 363 -40.92 -12.95 -24.97
CA ARG A 363 -40.66 -13.99 -23.96
C ARG A 363 -39.18 -14.11 -23.56
N VAL A 364 -38.39 -13.06 -23.75
CA VAL A 364 -37.05 -12.96 -23.15
C VAL A 364 -37.14 -12.35 -21.77
N LEU A 365 -36.59 -13.05 -20.78
CA LEU A 365 -36.57 -12.61 -19.40
C LEU A 365 -35.78 -11.32 -19.23
N ALA A 366 -36.20 -10.50 -18.27
CA ALA A 366 -35.59 -9.21 -17.97
C ALA A 366 -34.07 -9.32 -17.71
N ILE A 367 -33.60 -10.44 -17.16
CA ILE A 367 -32.18 -10.64 -16.90
C ILE A 367 -31.32 -10.63 -18.17
N VAL A 368 -31.81 -11.21 -19.27
CA VAL A 368 -31.05 -11.35 -20.52
C VAL A 368 -31.03 -10.04 -21.32
N LYS A 369 -31.98 -9.14 -21.06
CA LYS A 369 -32.10 -7.85 -21.77
C LYS A 369 -30.91 -6.92 -21.52
N ASN A 370 -30.21 -7.09 -20.40
CA ASN A 370 -29.03 -6.30 -20.07
C ASN A 370 -27.80 -7.20 -19.92
N ALA A 371 -26.85 -7.05 -20.84
CA ALA A 371 -25.59 -7.78 -20.90
C ALA A 371 -24.72 -7.62 -19.63
N LYS A 372 -24.92 -6.56 -18.83
CA LYS A 372 -24.19 -6.35 -17.57
C LYS A 372 -24.80 -7.10 -16.39
N ASN A 373 -25.99 -7.66 -16.53
CA ASN A 373 -26.61 -8.46 -15.48
C ASN A 373 -25.77 -9.70 -15.21
N VAL A 374 -25.71 -10.11 -13.95
CA VAL A 374 -24.98 -11.30 -13.51
C VAL A 374 -26.03 -12.38 -13.20
N PRO A 375 -26.14 -13.44 -14.03
CA PRO A 375 -27.06 -14.53 -13.73
C PRO A 375 -26.62 -15.29 -12.48
N ARG A 376 -27.61 -15.73 -11.72
CA ARG A 376 -27.36 -16.61 -10.58
C ARG A 376 -27.07 -18.02 -11.09
N ASN A 377 -26.05 -18.64 -10.51
CA ASN A 377 -25.80 -20.05 -10.71
C ASN A 377 -26.65 -20.82 -9.69
N GLU A 378 -27.90 -21.12 -10.04
CA GLU A 378 -28.87 -21.78 -9.14
C GLU A 378 -28.71 -23.30 -9.05
N GLY A 379 -27.67 -23.88 -9.67
CA GLY A 379 -27.45 -25.31 -9.59
C GLY A 379 -27.33 -25.79 -8.14
N GLU A 380 -27.77 -27.03 -7.88
CA GLU A 380 -27.76 -27.78 -6.60
C GLU A 380 -26.35 -28.02 -6.02
N ARG A 381 -25.36 -27.26 -6.48
CA ARG A 381 -23.94 -27.45 -6.19
C ARG A 381 -23.28 -26.15 -5.74
N ARG A 382 -24.01 -25.18 -5.18
CA ARG A 382 -23.41 -23.94 -4.66
C ARG A 382 -22.45 -24.22 -3.51
N GLU A 383 -22.87 -25.06 -2.58
CA GLU A 383 -22.07 -25.54 -1.46
C GLU A 383 -20.91 -26.39 -1.97
N ALA A 384 -21.17 -27.31 -2.91
CA ALA A 384 -20.12 -28.14 -3.52
C ALA A 384 -19.08 -27.31 -4.29
N ARG A 385 -19.50 -26.26 -5.01
CA ARG A 385 -18.63 -25.29 -5.68
C ARG A 385 -17.78 -24.57 -4.66
N LEU A 386 -18.40 -23.99 -3.62
CA LEU A 386 -17.68 -23.27 -2.58
C LEU A 386 -16.67 -24.18 -1.86
N LYS A 387 -17.05 -25.43 -1.58
CA LYS A 387 -16.14 -26.47 -1.06
C LYS A 387 -14.93 -26.66 -1.99
N SER A 388 -15.16 -26.90 -3.27
CA SER A 388 -14.10 -27.06 -4.27
C SER A 388 -13.21 -25.82 -4.38
N GLU A 389 -13.77 -24.61 -4.32
CA GLU A 389 -13.00 -23.35 -4.30
C GLU A 389 -12.07 -23.25 -3.09
N PHE A 390 -12.50 -23.69 -1.91
CA PHE A 390 -11.63 -23.76 -0.74
C PHE A 390 -10.51 -24.78 -0.94
N GLU A 391 -10.83 -26.00 -1.35
CA GLU A 391 -9.86 -27.07 -1.59
C GLU A 391 -8.82 -26.64 -2.64
N ASN A 392 -9.27 -26.09 -3.76
CA ASN A 392 -8.43 -25.52 -4.81
C ASN A 392 -7.54 -24.39 -4.30
N ALA A 393 -8.03 -23.54 -3.39
CA ALA A 393 -7.23 -22.46 -2.82
C ALA A 393 -6.07 -22.97 -1.96
N PHE A 394 -6.30 -24.02 -1.17
CA PHE A 394 -5.25 -24.64 -0.37
C PHE A 394 -4.29 -25.46 -1.24
N GLN A 395 -4.78 -26.21 -2.22
CA GLN A 395 -3.97 -26.95 -3.18
C GLN A 395 -3.07 -26.02 -4.00
N THR A 396 -3.62 -24.94 -4.56
CA THR A 396 -2.85 -23.92 -5.29
C THR A 396 -1.78 -23.30 -4.38
N TRP A 397 -2.14 -22.98 -3.14
CA TRP A 397 -1.19 -22.42 -2.18
C TRP A 397 -0.07 -23.41 -1.80
N GLU A 398 -0.37 -24.69 -1.67
CA GLU A 398 0.58 -25.77 -1.39
C GLU A 398 1.57 -25.97 -2.56
N ILE A 399 1.09 -25.96 -3.79
CA ILE A 399 1.91 -25.96 -5.01
C ILE A 399 2.85 -24.74 -5.02
N GLU A 400 2.33 -23.54 -4.77
CA GLU A 400 3.15 -22.32 -4.72
C GLU A 400 4.16 -22.30 -3.57
N LEU A 401 3.84 -23.00 -2.48
CA LEU A 401 4.71 -23.15 -1.34
C LEU A 401 5.85 -24.13 -1.63
N GLY A 402 5.60 -25.13 -2.48
CA GLY A 402 6.54 -26.17 -2.88
C GLY A 402 6.75 -27.26 -1.82
N LYS A 403 5.81 -27.41 -0.88
CA LYS A 403 5.90 -28.40 0.20
C LYS A 403 4.50 -28.84 0.65
N PRO A 404 4.25 -30.15 0.83
CA PRO A 404 2.97 -30.60 1.34
C PRO A 404 2.74 -30.13 2.79
N CYS A 405 1.53 -29.67 3.09
CA CYS A 405 1.14 -29.07 4.37
C CYS A 405 0.01 -29.82 5.10
N GLY A 406 -0.28 -31.04 4.65
CA GLY A 406 -1.40 -31.86 5.09
C GLY A 406 -2.65 -31.58 4.27
N GLU A 407 -3.47 -32.61 4.12
CA GLU A 407 -4.73 -32.52 3.39
C GLU A 407 -5.72 -31.61 4.13
N VAL A 408 -6.26 -30.62 3.41
CA VAL A 408 -7.27 -29.71 3.94
C VAL A 408 -8.64 -30.21 3.52
N ILE A 409 -9.24 -31.06 4.36
CA ILE A 409 -10.59 -31.54 4.15
C ILE A 409 -11.58 -30.48 4.60
N VAL A 410 -12.50 -30.06 3.73
CA VAL A 410 -13.57 -29.11 4.05
C VAL A 410 -14.90 -29.85 4.10
N ASN A 411 -15.56 -29.83 5.25
CA ASN A 411 -16.82 -30.52 5.44
C ASN A 411 -17.99 -29.67 4.96
N MET A 412 -19.02 -30.30 4.39
CA MET A 412 -20.23 -29.60 3.92
C MET A 412 -20.89 -28.79 5.05
N SER A 413 -20.98 -29.36 6.26
CA SER A 413 -21.53 -28.66 7.44
C SER A 413 -20.77 -27.39 7.87
N GLU A 414 -19.51 -27.22 7.45
CA GLU A 414 -18.76 -25.97 7.64
C GLU A 414 -19.04 -24.95 6.52
N VAL A 415 -19.29 -25.46 5.31
CA VAL A 415 -19.65 -24.67 4.13
C VAL A 415 -21.06 -24.12 4.25
N ASP A 416 -22.01 -24.88 4.79
CA ASP A 416 -23.39 -24.43 5.03
C ASP A 416 -23.44 -23.19 5.93
N LYS A 417 -22.52 -23.11 6.91
CA LYS A 417 -22.38 -21.94 7.77
C LYS A 417 -21.90 -20.70 7.02
N CYS A 418 -21.34 -20.84 5.83
CA CYS A 418 -20.94 -19.70 5.01
C CYS A 418 -22.11 -19.04 4.28
N PHE A 419 -23.27 -19.68 4.20
CA PHE A 419 -24.45 -19.12 3.56
C PHE A 419 -25.36 -18.42 4.56
N ASP A 420 -26.01 -17.34 4.12
CA ASP A 420 -27.16 -16.76 4.80
C ASP A 420 -28.35 -17.69 4.58
N GLY A 421 -28.97 -18.18 5.66
CA GLY A 421 -30.19 -19.00 5.57
C GLY A 421 -31.42 -18.25 5.05
N ARG A 422 -31.25 -17.02 4.54
CA ARG A 422 -32.29 -16.27 3.86
C ARG A 422 -32.49 -16.92 2.49
N LYS A 423 -33.69 -17.44 2.25
CA LYS A 423 -34.11 -17.81 0.91
C LYS A 423 -33.96 -16.57 0.05
N SER A 424 -33.12 -16.67 -0.97
CA SER A 424 -32.95 -15.57 -1.90
C SER A 424 -34.27 -15.34 -2.60
N GLU A 425 -34.70 -14.08 -2.74
CA GLU A 425 -35.91 -13.75 -3.48
C GLU A 425 -35.79 -14.34 -4.90
N GLU A 426 -36.81 -15.08 -5.32
CA GLU A 426 -36.89 -15.87 -6.56
C GLU A 426 -36.82 -15.02 -7.85
N GLN A 427 -36.76 -13.69 -7.73
CA GLN A 427 -36.89 -12.77 -8.86
C GLN A 427 -35.61 -12.55 -9.70
N VAL A 428 -34.49 -13.19 -9.36
CA VAL A 428 -33.23 -13.00 -10.10
C VAL A 428 -33.00 -14.17 -11.04
N GLY A 429 -33.05 -13.91 -12.35
CA GLY A 429 -32.95 -14.94 -13.37
C GLY A 429 -31.71 -15.84 -13.30
N ASN A 430 -31.89 -17.06 -13.80
CA ASN A 430 -30.95 -18.17 -13.68
C ASN A 430 -30.02 -18.24 -14.89
N LEU A 431 -28.79 -18.69 -14.68
CA LEU A 431 -27.82 -19.05 -15.71
C LEU A 431 -28.41 -19.97 -16.80
N GLY A 432 -29.27 -20.92 -16.41
CA GLY A 432 -29.95 -21.83 -17.36
C GLY A 432 -30.75 -21.08 -18.41
N GLU A 433 -31.48 -20.03 -18.01
CA GLU A 433 -32.30 -19.22 -18.90
C GLU A 433 -31.46 -18.41 -19.89
N VAL A 434 -30.33 -17.87 -19.42
CA VAL A 434 -29.35 -17.19 -20.27
C VAL A 434 -28.80 -18.15 -21.33
N MET A 435 -28.50 -19.40 -20.93
CA MET A 435 -28.01 -20.43 -21.85
C MET A 435 -29.08 -20.87 -22.85
N MET A 436 -30.35 -20.94 -22.44
CA MET A 436 -31.46 -21.24 -23.36
C MET A 436 -31.61 -20.17 -24.44
N VAL A 437 -31.50 -18.88 -24.08
CA VAL A 437 -31.52 -17.80 -25.09
C VAL A 437 -30.30 -17.89 -26.02
N LYS A 438 -29.12 -18.19 -25.48
CA LYS A 438 -27.91 -18.41 -26.28
C LYS A 438 -28.07 -19.55 -27.29
N LEU A 439 -28.67 -20.65 -26.86
CA LEU A 439 -28.94 -21.81 -27.72
C LEU A 439 -29.99 -21.49 -28.79
N ARG A 440 -31.08 -20.81 -28.41
CA ARG A 440 -32.14 -20.36 -29.34
C ARG A 440 -31.60 -19.45 -30.45
N LEU A 441 -30.62 -18.61 -30.13
CA LEU A 441 -29.96 -17.69 -31.06
C LEU A 441 -28.68 -18.27 -31.68
N GLN A 442 -28.47 -19.59 -31.60
CA GLN A 442 -27.32 -20.23 -32.20
C GLN A 442 -27.30 -20.02 -33.72
N GLY A 443 -26.11 -19.75 -34.27
CA GLY A 443 -25.92 -19.45 -35.69
C GLY A 443 -26.12 -17.97 -36.05
N LEU A 444 -26.58 -17.13 -35.11
CA LEU A 444 -26.62 -15.68 -35.25
C LEU A 444 -25.46 -15.01 -34.50
N VAL A 445 -25.21 -13.74 -34.82
CA VAL A 445 -24.20 -12.90 -34.17
C VAL A 445 -24.83 -12.11 -33.05
N LEU A 446 -24.26 -12.23 -31.84
CA LEU A 446 -24.62 -11.46 -30.66
C LEU A 446 -23.47 -10.48 -30.37
N ALA A 447 -23.72 -9.21 -30.62
CA ALA A 447 -22.77 -8.12 -30.48
C ALA A 447 -23.26 -7.07 -29.46
N PRO A 448 -22.36 -6.45 -28.68
CA PRO A 448 -22.75 -5.31 -27.86
C PRO A 448 -23.05 -4.10 -28.75
N LEU A 449 -24.00 -3.26 -28.35
CA LEU A 449 -24.26 -2.00 -29.04
C LEU A 449 -23.19 -0.95 -28.65
N ASP A 450 -22.52 -0.32 -29.61
CA ASP A 450 -21.34 0.54 -29.38
C ASP A 450 -21.59 1.66 -28.35
N ARG A 451 -22.72 2.37 -28.48
CA ARG A 451 -23.11 3.45 -27.55
C ARG A 451 -23.78 2.95 -26.27
N ASN A 452 -24.18 1.69 -26.21
CA ASN A 452 -24.84 1.09 -25.05
C ASN A 452 -24.43 -0.39 -24.90
N PRO A 453 -23.25 -0.67 -24.30
CA PRO A 453 -22.73 -2.05 -24.20
C PRO A 453 -23.55 -2.93 -23.25
N SER A 454 -24.56 -2.38 -22.58
CA SER A 454 -25.55 -3.14 -21.82
C SER A 454 -26.60 -3.79 -22.73
N GLU A 455 -26.82 -3.27 -23.94
CA GLU A 455 -27.74 -3.88 -24.91
C GLU A 455 -26.99 -4.82 -25.85
N THR A 456 -27.65 -5.93 -26.17
CA THR A 456 -27.15 -6.92 -27.14
C THR A 456 -27.95 -6.79 -28.43
N LEU A 457 -27.24 -6.60 -29.54
CA LEU A 457 -27.77 -6.63 -30.89
C LEU A 457 -27.63 -8.04 -31.46
N VAL A 458 -28.70 -8.56 -32.06
CA VAL A 458 -28.72 -9.85 -32.73
C VAL A 458 -28.74 -9.60 -34.23
N LEU A 459 -27.77 -10.17 -34.94
CA LEU A 459 -27.56 -9.94 -36.36
C LEU A 459 -27.41 -11.25 -37.13
N CYS A 460 -27.86 -11.24 -38.38
CA CYS A 460 -27.43 -12.20 -39.38
C CYS A 460 -25.89 -12.11 -39.55
N PRO A 461 -25.17 -13.24 -39.60
CA PRO A 461 -23.73 -13.24 -39.86
C PRO A 461 -23.31 -12.48 -41.12
N CYS A 462 -24.09 -12.60 -42.21
CA CYS A 462 -23.85 -11.87 -43.46
C CYS A 462 -23.98 -10.35 -43.27
N LEU A 463 -25.01 -9.89 -42.55
CA LEU A 463 -25.22 -8.47 -42.26
C LEU A 463 -24.12 -7.91 -41.36
N TYR A 464 -23.70 -8.67 -40.34
CA TYR A 464 -22.58 -8.30 -39.47
C TYR A 464 -21.26 -8.19 -40.25
N ALA A 465 -20.96 -9.16 -41.13
CA ALA A 465 -19.78 -9.14 -41.97
C ALA A 465 -19.77 -7.91 -42.89
N ARG A 466 -20.88 -7.61 -43.57
CA ARG A 466 -21.02 -6.40 -44.40
C ARG A 466 -20.80 -5.12 -43.60
N GLY A 467 -21.42 -5.00 -42.43
CA GLY A 467 -21.22 -3.84 -41.55
C GLY A 467 -19.76 -3.68 -41.10
N MET A 468 -19.08 -4.80 -40.82
CA MET A 468 -17.64 -4.79 -40.53
C MET A 468 -16.82 -4.37 -41.76
N ASP A 469 -17.18 -4.82 -42.96
CA ASP A 469 -16.56 -4.40 -44.23
C ASP A 469 -16.69 -2.91 -44.45
N GLU A 470 -17.89 -2.37 -44.38
CA GLU A 470 -18.17 -0.95 -44.56
C GLU A 470 -17.48 -0.08 -43.49
N THR A 471 -17.51 -0.52 -42.22
CA THR A 471 -17.01 0.29 -41.09
C THR A 471 -15.50 0.19 -40.91
N PHE A 472 -14.89 -0.95 -41.20
CA PHE A 472 -13.47 -1.18 -40.88
C PHE A 472 -12.62 -1.54 -42.09
N PHE A 473 -13.15 -2.24 -43.09
CA PHE A 473 -12.32 -2.73 -44.19
C PHE A 473 -12.34 -1.81 -45.42
N GLN A 474 -13.43 -1.07 -45.66
CA GLN A 474 -13.60 -0.19 -46.81
C GLN A 474 -13.25 1.27 -46.54
N ILE A 475 -13.02 1.66 -45.28
CA ILE A 475 -12.54 3.02 -44.98
C ILE A 475 -11.05 3.11 -45.31
N ASP A 476 -10.67 4.04 -46.19
CA ASP A 476 -9.28 4.31 -46.65
C ASP A 476 -8.24 4.49 -45.53
N GLY A 477 -8.73 4.84 -44.33
CA GLY A 477 -7.93 4.89 -43.13
C GLY A 477 -7.27 3.54 -42.83
N TYR A 478 -8.00 2.44 -42.97
CA TYR A 478 -7.59 1.09 -42.58
C TYR A 478 -6.97 0.32 -43.75
N ARG A 479 -5.89 -0.41 -43.46
CA ARG A 479 -5.27 -1.34 -44.41
C ARG A 479 -5.14 -2.70 -43.75
N PHE A 480 -5.82 -3.68 -44.33
CA PHE A 480 -5.62 -5.06 -43.98
C PHE A 480 -4.21 -5.51 -44.36
N ARG A 481 -3.53 -6.21 -43.44
CA ARG A 481 -2.25 -6.87 -43.71
C ARG A 481 -2.24 -8.22 -43.01
N GLU A 482 -2.06 -9.27 -43.79
CA GLU A 482 -1.62 -10.56 -43.27
C GLU A 482 -0.15 -10.43 -42.87
N ARG A 483 0.16 -10.78 -41.63
CA ARG A 483 1.50 -10.65 -41.06
C ARG A 483 1.84 -11.84 -40.19
N SER A 484 3.11 -12.24 -40.20
CA SER A 484 3.64 -13.27 -39.31
C SER A 484 3.86 -12.72 -37.88
N GLU A 485 4.02 -13.61 -36.90
CA GLU A 485 4.38 -13.23 -35.52
C GLU A 485 5.69 -12.44 -35.45
N GLU A 486 6.63 -12.72 -36.34
CA GLU A 486 7.92 -12.04 -36.44
C GLU A 486 7.76 -10.55 -36.81
N GLU A 487 6.83 -10.24 -37.71
CA GLU A 487 6.55 -8.87 -38.11
C GLU A 487 5.84 -8.08 -36.99
N LEU A 488 5.02 -8.74 -36.16
CA LEU A 488 4.45 -8.12 -34.97
C LEU A 488 5.50 -7.87 -33.89
N ALA A 489 6.42 -8.81 -33.67
CA ALA A 489 7.55 -8.59 -32.78
C ALA A 489 8.39 -7.39 -33.25
N THR A 490 8.61 -7.26 -34.56
CA THR A 490 9.29 -6.12 -35.17
C THR A 490 8.51 -4.81 -34.97
N ALA A 491 7.18 -4.84 -35.13
CA ALA A 491 6.31 -3.69 -34.88
C ALA A 491 6.33 -3.29 -33.39
N HIS A 492 6.30 -4.25 -32.47
CA HIS A 492 6.42 -4.00 -31.03
C HIS A 492 7.77 -3.37 -30.68
N ALA A 493 8.87 -3.91 -31.22
CA ALA A 493 10.19 -3.32 -31.05
C ALA A 493 10.23 -1.88 -31.55
N LYS A 494 9.60 -1.59 -32.70
CA LYS A 494 9.48 -0.21 -33.23
C LYS A 494 8.61 0.68 -32.33
N PHE A 495 7.53 0.16 -31.76
CA PHE A 495 6.66 0.85 -30.80
C PHE A 495 7.43 1.27 -29.54
N VAL A 496 8.16 0.33 -28.94
CA VAL A 496 9.02 0.58 -27.77
C VAL A 496 10.13 1.57 -28.12
N ARG A 497 10.82 1.37 -29.25
CA ARG A 497 11.91 2.25 -29.72
C ARG A 497 11.44 3.68 -29.95
N LYS A 498 10.21 3.87 -30.45
CA LYS A 498 9.61 5.19 -30.66
C LYS A 498 8.98 5.79 -29.39
N ASN A 499 9.09 5.12 -28.24
CA ASN A 499 8.49 5.53 -26.97
C ASN A 499 6.99 5.83 -27.08
N LEU A 500 6.27 5.08 -27.91
CA LEU A 500 4.82 5.29 -28.11
C LEU A 500 3.98 4.82 -26.90
N GLY A 501 4.63 4.23 -25.89
CA GLY A 501 4.02 3.88 -24.59
C GLY A 501 3.37 5.06 -23.85
N VAL A 502 3.71 6.29 -24.22
CA VAL A 502 3.07 7.51 -23.69
C VAL A 502 1.71 7.80 -24.33
N HIS A 503 1.46 7.28 -25.54
CA HIS A 503 0.23 7.50 -26.30
C HIS A 503 -0.74 6.30 -26.25
N GLY A 504 -0.24 5.13 -25.86
CA GLY A 504 -1.05 3.92 -25.72
C GLY A 504 -0.27 2.81 -25.04
N LYS A 505 -0.96 1.77 -24.58
CA LYS A 505 -0.32 0.58 -24.02
C LYS A 505 -0.31 -0.52 -25.08
N TRP A 506 0.85 -1.09 -25.35
CA TRP A 506 0.93 -2.32 -26.13
C TRP A 506 0.44 -3.48 -25.27
N ASP A 507 -0.55 -4.24 -25.72
CA ASP A 507 -0.96 -5.44 -25.02
C ASP A 507 -0.02 -6.58 -25.38
N ALA A 508 0.76 -7.04 -24.40
CA ALA A 508 1.76 -8.10 -24.59
C ALA A 508 1.15 -9.50 -24.45
N GLY A 509 -0.13 -9.61 -24.08
CA GLY A 509 -0.78 -10.87 -23.74
C GLY A 509 -1.52 -11.56 -24.87
N GLU A 510 -1.66 -10.92 -26.04
CA GLU A 510 -2.57 -11.40 -27.08
C GLU A 510 -1.82 -12.07 -28.23
N ARG A 511 -2.23 -13.31 -28.54
CA ARG A 511 -1.82 -14.04 -29.75
C ARG A 511 -2.36 -13.31 -30.99
N ILE A 512 -1.74 -13.57 -32.15
CA ILE A 512 -2.30 -13.19 -33.45
C ILE A 512 -3.77 -13.63 -33.53
N GLY A 513 -4.68 -12.70 -33.81
CA GLY A 513 -6.13 -12.92 -33.85
C GLY A 513 -6.95 -12.23 -32.75
N SER A 514 -6.30 -11.72 -31.69
CA SER A 514 -7.01 -11.03 -30.58
C SER A 514 -6.75 -9.52 -30.50
N ALA A 515 -5.64 -9.03 -31.07
CA ALA A 515 -5.22 -7.64 -30.93
C ALA A 515 -5.78 -6.74 -32.03
N TYR A 516 -6.41 -5.63 -31.66
CA TYR A 516 -6.62 -4.47 -32.52
C TYR A 516 -5.69 -3.34 -32.09
N MET A 517 -5.04 -2.70 -33.06
CA MET A 517 -4.23 -1.52 -32.82
C MET A 517 -4.90 -0.35 -33.53
N LEU A 518 -5.37 0.64 -32.77
CA LEU A 518 -5.85 1.91 -33.31
C LEU A 518 -4.76 2.94 -33.03
N TYR A 519 -4.04 3.37 -34.05
CA TYR A 519 -3.15 4.53 -33.91
C TYR A 519 -3.97 5.82 -33.99
N PRO A 520 -3.83 6.77 -33.06
CA PRO A 520 -4.24 8.13 -33.33
C PRO A 520 -3.36 8.65 -34.47
N SER A 521 -3.95 9.04 -35.61
CA SER A 521 -3.18 9.77 -36.62
C SER A 521 -2.72 11.08 -35.97
N ILE A 522 -1.40 11.27 -35.88
CA ILE A 522 -0.85 12.59 -35.54
C ILE A 522 -1.10 13.43 -36.79
N ARG A 523 -2.08 14.35 -36.73
CA ARG A 523 -2.29 15.37 -37.76
C ARG A 523 -1.00 16.18 -37.92
N THR A 524 -0.18 15.85 -38.90
CA THR A 524 0.77 16.81 -39.47
C THR A 524 -0.02 17.76 -40.37
N ARG A 525 0.26 19.06 -40.25
CA ARG A 525 -0.58 20.18 -40.74
C ARG A 525 -0.84 20.22 -42.26
N ARG A 526 -0.35 19.27 -43.05
CA ARG A 526 -0.62 19.10 -44.48
C ARG A 526 -0.57 17.61 -44.83
N GLY A 527 -1.69 17.03 -45.28
CA GLY A 527 -1.78 15.65 -45.79
C GLY A 527 -2.76 14.74 -45.05
N SER A 528 -3.62 14.08 -45.82
CA SER A 528 -4.64 13.10 -45.40
C SER A 528 -4.09 12.01 -44.46
N GLY A 529 -4.63 11.91 -43.25
CA GLY A 529 -4.20 10.94 -42.24
C GLY A 529 -4.83 9.55 -42.45
N GLN A 530 -4.00 8.50 -42.36
CA GLN A 530 -4.39 7.09 -42.40
C GLN A 530 -4.36 6.44 -41.00
N TYR A 531 -5.25 5.47 -40.75
CA TYR A 531 -5.47 4.74 -39.51
C TYR A 531 -5.24 3.23 -39.69
N VAL A 532 -4.06 2.70 -39.38
CA VAL A 532 -3.80 1.27 -39.62
C VAL A 532 -4.41 0.39 -38.52
N GLN A 533 -5.27 -0.56 -38.90
CA GLN A 533 -5.78 -1.64 -38.05
C GLN A 533 -5.20 -2.99 -38.49
N HIS A 534 -4.90 -3.85 -37.52
CA HIS A 534 -4.36 -5.18 -37.74
C HIS A 534 -5.38 -6.22 -37.30
N MET A 535 -5.74 -7.14 -38.19
CA MET A 535 -6.49 -8.36 -37.88
C MET A 535 -5.85 -9.48 -38.71
N ALA A 536 -5.77 -10.68 -38.14
CA ALA A 536 -5.24 -11.85 -38.83
C ALA A 536 -6.33 -12.92 -38.93
N ASN A 537 -6.28 -13.65 -40.04
CA ASN A 537 -7.17 -14.75 -40.37
C ASN A 537 -6.58 -16.05 -39.77
N PRO A 538 -7.30 -16.81 -38.92
CA PRO A 538 -6.84 -18.13 -38.52
C PRO A 538 -7.10 -19.09 -39.67
N ARG A 539 -6.05 -19.48 -40.40
CA ARG A 539 -6.06 -20.72 -41.17
C ARG A 539 -5.57 -21.85 -40.28
#